data_AF-A0A915CT13-F1
#
_entry.id   AF-A0A915CT13-F1
#
_cell.length_a   1.000
_cell.length_b   1.000
_cell.length_c   1.000
_cell.angle_alpha   90.00
_cell.angle_beta   90.00
_cell.angle_gamma   90.00
#
_symmetry.space_group_name_H-M   'P 1'
#
loop_
_entity.id
_entity.type
_entity.pdbx_description
1 polymer ?
#
loop_
_entity_poly.entity_id
_entity_poly.type
_entity_poly.pdbx_seq_one_letter_code
_entity_poly.pdbx_strand_id
1 'polypeptide(L)'
;MVDMCPHTCGLCDLTGVPRCKDNNKICPDLKDSCNDANPITKAATRQLCPETCGDCSGTGATTDPVPRTADCKDVATNCDTQKDLCENTFYKALMKTDCQLSCGWCIPTNYVCKDMNSDDCAKWDADGFCNNTAYSRKMRLDQCGKYCKMCT
;
A
#
# COMPACT_ATOMS: atom_id res chain seq x y z
N MET A 1 -15.98 8.08 20.22
CA MET A 1 -15.47 9.12 19.30
C MET A 1 -14.63 8.40 18.26
N VAL A 2 -15.23 8.03 17.13
CA VAL A 2 -14.56 7.30 16.03
C VAL A 2 -14.56 8.25 14.84
N ASP A 3 -13.66 9.22 14.85
CA ASP A 3 -13.64 10.34 13.88
C ASP A 3 -12.40 10.34 12.98
N MET A 4 -11.69 9.22 12.87
CA MET A 4 -10.60 9.07 11.92
C MET A 4 -10.81 7.79 11.13
N CYS A 5 -11.43 7.91 9.95
CA CYS A 5 -11.40 6.85 8.94
C CYS A 5 -9.96 6.75 8.42
N PRO A 6 -9.21 5.68 8.71
CA PRO A 6 -7.87 5.54 8.19
C PRO A 6 -7.99 5.26 6.70
N HIS A 7 -7.56 6.21 5.87
CA HIS A 7 -7.47 6.08 4.41
C HIS A 7 -6.75 4.79 3.95
N THR A 8 -5.99 4.16 4.85
CA THR A 8 -5.18 2.96 4.60
C THR A 8 -5.91 1.63 4.82
N CYS A 9 -7.11 1.61 5.40
CA CYS A 9 -7.73 0.36 5.85
C CYS A 9 -8.74 -0.27 4.88
N GLY A 10 -9.09 0.37 3.75
CA GLY A 10 -9.95 -0.25 2.73
C GLY A 10 -11.35 -0.66 3.19
N LEU A 11 -11.87 -0.08 4.28
CA LEU A 11 -13.14 -0.44 4.91
C LEU A 11 -14.36 0.33 4.36
N CYS A 12 -14.21 1.11 3.29
CA CYS A 12 -15.22 2.08 2.83
C CYS A 12 -16.48 1.47 2.18
N ASP A 13 -16.57 0.15 2.04
CA ASP A 13 -17.74 -0.53 1.44
C ASP A 13 -18.41 -1.57 2.36
N LEU A 14 -18.09 -1.56 3.65
CA LEU A 14 -18.82 -2.39 4.61
C LEU A 14 -20.16 -1.71 4.95
N THR A 15 -21.26 -2.43 4.76
CA THR A 15 -22.59 -2.02 5.22
C THR A 15 -22.55 -1.72 6.71
N GLY A 16 -22.64 -0.43 7.08
CA GLY A 16 -22.58 0.02 8.47
C GLY A 16 -21.30 0.78 8.87
N VAL A 17 -20.31 0.93 7.98
CA VAL A 17 -19.16 1.83 8.20
C VAL A 17 -19.46 3.21 7.60
N PRO A 18 -19.23 4.32 8.32
CA PRO A 18 -19.45 5.66 7.77
C PRO A 18 -18.60 5.86 6.53
N ARG A 19 -19.28 6.17 5.42
CA ARG A 19 -18.63 6.45 4.13
C ARG A 19 -17.62 7.58 4.28
N CYS A 20 -16.54 7.48 3.51
CA CYS A 20 -15.61 8.57 3.23
C CYS A 20 -16.42 9.82 2.87
N LYS A 21 -16.24 10.91 3.61
CA LYS A 21 -17.00 12.15 3.48
C LYS A 21 -16.08 13.36 3.59
N ASP A 22 -16.52 14.49 3.03
CA ASP A 22 -15.86 15.76 3.27
C ASP A 22 -15.88 16.14 4.75
N ASN A 23 -14.74 16.57 5.27
CA ASN A 23 -14.56 16.94 6.66
C ASN A 23 -14.86 18.42 6.91
N ASN A 24 -15.09 19.20 5.85
CA ASN A 24 -15.38 20.63 5.94
C ASN A 24 -16.47 21.05 4.96
N LYS A 25 -17.31 22.00 5.38
CA LYS A 25 -18.39 22.54 4.56
C LYS A 25 -17.91 23.41 3.40
N ILE A 26 -16.66 23.90 3.47
CA ILE A 26 -16.04 24.71 2.41
C ILE A 26 -15.55 23.86 1.22
N CYS A 27 -15.64 22.53 1.30
CA CYS A 27 -15.14 21.64 0.25
C CYS A 27 -15.67 21.94 -1.17
N PRO A 28 -16.95 22.32 -1.39
CA PRO A 28 -17.43 22.74 -2.71
C PRO A 28 -16.61 23.88 -3.33
N ASP A 29 -16.09 24.79 -2.53
CA ASP A 29 -15.30 25.95 -2.97
C ASP A 29 -13.82 25.60 -3.19
N LEU A 30 -13.35 24.49 -2.60
CA LEU A 30 -11.95 24.04 -2.68
C LEU A 30 -11.70 23.03 -3.81
N LYS A 31 -12.70 22.78 -4.66
CA LYS A 31 -12.63 21.76 -5.72
C LYS A 31 -11.42 21.94 -6.66
N ASP A 32 -11.08 23.17 -6.99
CA ASP A 32 -9.93 23.47 -7.86
C ASP A 32 -8.59 23.19 -7.15
N SER A 33 -8.54 23.36 -5.83
CA SER A 33 -7.35 23.08 -5.01
C SER A 33 -7.04 21.58 -4.88
N CYS A 34 -7.95 20.69 -5.30
CA CYS A 34 -7.66 19.26 -5.41
C CYS A 34 -6.52 18.96 -6.41
N ASN A 35 -6.26 19.86 -7.36
CA ASN A 35 -5.18 19.75 -8.35
C ASN A 35 -4.22 20.94 -8.32
N ASP A 36 -4.10 21.60 -7.16
CA ASP A 36 -3.19 22.72 -6.97
C ASP A 36 -1.74 22.34 -7.33
N ALA A 37 -1.01 23.27 -7.92
CA ALA A 37 0.41 23.09 -8.25
C ALA A 37 1.28 23.05 -6.98
N ASN A 38 0.81 23.64 -5.88
CA ASN A 38 1.43 23.56 -4.58
C ASN A 38 1.10 22.18 -3.93
N PRO A 39 2.11 21.34 -3.67
CA PRO A 39 1.90 20.01 -3.11
C PRO A 39 1.31 20.01 -1.69
N ILE A 40 1.57 21.06 -0.91
CA ILE A 40 1.04 21.20 0.46
C ILE A 40 -0.46 21.50 0.40
N THR A 41 -0.86 22.48 -0.43
CA THR A 41 -2.27 22.85 -0.62
C THR A 41 -3.06 21.67 -1.18
N LYS A 42 -2.52 21.00 -2.21
CA LYS A 42 -3.13 19.81 -2.79
C LYS A 42 -3.34 18.70 -1.76
N ALA A 43 -2.33 18.41 -0.94
CA ALA A 43 -2.43 17.39 0.10
C ALA A 43 -3.45 17.77 1.19
N ALA A 44 -3.40 19.01 1.68
CA ALA A 44 -4.31 19.51 2.69
C ALA A 44 -5.77 19.49 2.22
N THR A 45 -6.03 19.93 0.99
CA THR A 45 -7.38 19.93 0.41
C THR A 45 -7.90 18.52 0.22
N ARG A 46 -7.08 17.57 -0.25
CA ARG A 46 -7.50 16.16 -0.41
C ARG A 46 -7.75 15.45 0.91
N GLN A 47 -7.02 15.81 1.96
CA GLN A 47 -7.27 15.31 3.32
C GLN A 47 -8.56 15.90 3.92
N LEU A 48 -8.84 17.17 3.63
CA LEU A 48 -10.02 17.86 4.15
C LEU A 48 -11.30 17.50 3.37
N CYS A 49 -11.17 17.27 2.06
CA CYS A 49 -12.26 17.17 1.11
C CYS A 49 -12.15 15.93 0.21
N PRO A 50 -12.04 14.72 0.77
CA PRO A 50 -11.82 13.51 -0.01
C PRO A 50 -13.00 13.15 -0.93
N GLU A 51 -14.24 13.55 -0.62
CA GLU A 51 -15.37 13.33 -1.54
C GLU A 51 -15.33 14.32 -2.70
N THR A 52 -15.16 15.62 -2.39
CA THR A 52 -15.10 16.65 -3.43
C THR A 52 -13.92 16.45 -4.38
N CYS A 53 -12.78 15.98 -3.88
CA CYS A 53 -11.60 15.67 -4.70
C CYS A 53 -11.69 14.33 -5.46
N GLY A 54 -12.77 13.57 -5.29
CA GLY A 54 -12.99 12.27 -5.95
C GLY A 54 -12.15 11.13 -5.37
N ASP A 55 -11.49 11.34 -4.22
CA ASP A 55 -10.65 10.35 -3.55
C ASP A 55 -11.48 9.28 -2.82
N CYS A 56 -12.78 9.54 -2.59
CA CYS A 56 -13.71 8.54 -2.05
C CYS A 56 -14.24 7.54 -3.09
N SER A 57 -14.00 7.76 -4.39
CA SER A 57 -14.31 6.75 -5.41
C SER A 57 -13.18 5.73 -5.45
N GLY A 58 -13.40 4.61 -4.74
CA GLY A 58 -12.54 3.43 -4.75
C GLY A 58 -12.45 2.77 -6.12
N THR A 59 -11.84 3.45 -7.09
CA THR A 59 -11.14 2.76 -8.18
C THR A 59 -9.77 2.47 -7.59
N GLY A 60 -9.60 1.26 -7.06
CA GLY A 60 -8.42 0.85 -6.31
C GLY A 60 -7.13 1.18 -7.05
N ALA A 61 -6.51 2.30 -6.71
CA ALA A 61 -5.08 2.30 -6.52
C ALA A 61 -4.87 1.36 -5.34
N THR A 62 -4.52 0.11 -5.64
CA THR A 62 -3.88 -0.78 -4.68
C THR A 62 -2.68 -0.02 -4.16
N THR A 63 -2.84 0.67 -3.03
CA THR A 63 -1.70 1.09 -2.25
C THR A 63 -1.18 -0.19 -1.62
N ASP A 64 -0.52 -1.02 -2.42
CA ASP A 64 0.71 -1.60 -1.95
C ASP A 64 1.46 -0.44 -1.27
N PRO A 65 1.78 -0.50 0.03
CA PRO A 65 2.58 0.54 0.69
C PRO A 65 4.01 0.63 0.10
N VAL A 66 4.27 -0.09 -0.99
CA VAL A 66 5.57 -0.39 -1.58
C VAL A 66 5.47 -0.13 -3.08
N PRO A 67 6.30 0.78 -3.63
CA PRO A 67 6.22 1.18 -5.04
C PRO A 67 6.58 0.04 -5.99
N ARG A 68 5.81 -0.07 -7.10
CA ARG A 68 6.17 -0.89 -8.26
C ARG A 68 7.06 -0.10 -9.20
N THR A 69 8.29 -0.55 -9.45
CA THR A 69 9.24 0.14 -10.33
C THR A 69 10.01 -0.86 -11.19
N ALA A 70 10.37 -0.45 -12.42
CA ALA A 70 11.20 -1.26 -13.30
C ALA A 70 12.62 -1.47 -12.73
N ASP A 71 13.08 -0.51 -11.93
CA ASP A 71 14.40 -0.54 -11.28
C ASP A 71 14.42 -1.32 -9.97
N CYS A 72 13.30 -1.94 -9.56
CA CYS A 72 13.26 -2.74 -8.36
C CYS A 72 14.03 -4.05 -8.54
N LYS A 73 15.26 -4.08 -8.05
CA LYS A 73 16.15 -5.24 -8.07
C LYS A 73 17.16 -5.16 -6.94
N ASP A 74 17.70 -6.31 -6.57
CA ASP A 74 18.88 -6.37 -5.73
C ASP A 74 20.13 -6.15 -6.61
N VAL A 75 21.03 -5.30 -6.13
CA VAL A 75 22.33 -5.02 -6.73
C VAL A 75 23.39 -5.95 -6.13
N ALA A 76 23.31 -6.21 -4.83
CA ALA A 76 24.20 -7.14 -4.15
C ALA A 76 23.72 -8.59 -4.31
N THR A 77 24.68 -9.52 -4.36
CA THR A 77 24.40 -10.95 -4.60
C THR A 77 24.01 -11.73 -3.34
N ASN A 78 24.19 -11.13 -2.17
CA ASN A 78 23.99 -11.75 -0.85
C ASN A 78 22.78 -11.17 -0.09
N CYS A 79 21.88 -10.47 -0.77
CA CYS A 79 20.69 -9.89 -0.14
C CYS A 79 19.79 -10.94 0.54
N ASP A 80 19.74 -12.16 0.00
CA ASP A 80 18.96 -13.26 0.59
C ASP A 80 19.43 -13.68 1.99
N THR A 81 20.73 -13.58 2.25
CA THR A 81 21.34 -13.93 3.55
C THR A 81 21.46 -12.74 4.50
N GLN A 82 21.16 -11.52 4.02
CA GLN A 82 21.30 -10.28 4.78
C GLN A 82 19.97 -9.59 5.11
N LYS A 83 18.84 -10.30 5.03
CA LYS A 83 17.51 -9.72 5.29
C LYS A 83 17.37 -9.10 6.69
N ASP A 84 18.08 -9.64 7.68
CA ASP A 84 18.09 -9.09 9.04
C ASP A 84 18.71 -7.67 9.11
N LEU A 85 19.49 -7.27 8.10
CA LEU A 85 20.09 -5.95 8.01
C LEU A 85 19.13 -4.88 7.46
N CYS A 86 17.99 -5.27 6.88
CA CYS A 86 17.02 -4.33 6.30
C CYS A 86 16.50 -3.32 7.35
N GLU A 87 16.38 -3.75 8.61
CA GLU A 87 15.95 -2.88 9.71
C GLU A 87 17.10 -2.37 10.58
N ASN A 88 18.33 -2.86 10.37
CA ASN A 88 19.49 -2.44 11.12
C ASN A 88 19.84 -0.97 10.81
N THR A 89 19.89 -0.13 11.83
CA THR A 89 20.10 1.33 11.67
C THR A 89 21.35 1.71 10.88
N PHE A 90 22.45 0.96 11.03
CA PHE A 90 23.71 1.24 10.32
C PHE A 90 23.67 0.81 8.85
N TYR A 91 23.05 -0.33 8.57
CA TYR A 91 23.03 -0.92 7.22
C TYR A 91 21.79 -0.57 6.42
N LYS A 92 20.74 -0.01 7.03
CA LYS A 92 19.47 0.29 6.37
C LYS A 92 19.62 1.14 5.11
N ALA A 93 20.49 2.14 5.12
CA ALA A 93 20.75 2.98 3.95
C ALA A 93 21.41 2.18 2.81
N LEU A 94 22.37 1.32 3.14
CA LEU A 94 23.04 0.43 2.19
C LEU A 94 22.05 -0.58 1.62
N MET A 95 21.33 -1.28 2.49
CA MET A 95 20.30 -2.24 2.09
C MET A 95 19.26 -1.59 1.17
N LYS A 96 18.95 -0.29 1.37
CA LYS A 96 17.93 0.40 0.59
C LYS A 96 18.35 0.67 -0.84
N THR A 97 19.65 0.72 -1.06
CA THR A 97 20.25 0.86 -2.39
C THR A 97 20.49 -0.53 -2.99
N ASP A 98 21.04 -1.45 -2.21
CA ASP A 98 21.62 -2.68 -2.73
C ASP A 98 20.69 -3.89 -2.66
N CYS A 99 19.69 -3.86 -1.78
CA CYS A 99 18.83 -5.00 -1.46
C CYS A 99 17.33 -4.61 -1.36
N GLN A 100 16.92 -3.57 -2.08
CA GLN A 100 15.56 -3.03 -2.05
C GLN A 100 14.46 -4.07 -2.36
N LEU A 101 14.73 -5.05 -3.21
CA LEU A 101 13.79 -6.11 -3.56
C LEU A 101 13.70 -7.12 -2.41
N SER A 102 14.85 -7.62 -1.96
CA SER A 102 14.93 -8.57 -0.84
C SER A 102 14.39 -8.01 0.47
N CYS A 103 14.57 -6.72 0.72
CA CYS A 103 13.99 -6.00 1.87
C CYS A 103 12.50 -5.67 1.69
N GLY A 104 11.91 -5.93 0.52
CA GLY A 104 10.50 -5.67 0.25
C GLY A 104 10.13 -4.18 0.21
N TRP A 105 11.09 -3.31 -0.12
CA TRP A 105 10.88 -1.86 -0.27
C TRP A 105 10.47 -1.43 -1.67
N CYS A 106 10.47 -2.35 -2.63
CA CYS A 106 9.87 -2.17 -3.92
C CYS A 106 9.33 -3.52 -4.46
N ILE A 107 8.57 -3.47 -5.55
CA ILE A 107 8.19 -4.64 -6.33
C ILE A 107 8.57 -4.41 -7.80
N PRO A 108 9.19 -5.38 -8.50
CA PRO A 108 9.44 -5.27 -9.93
C PRO A 108 8.13 -5.18 -10.70
N THR A 109 8.06 -4.32 -11.72
CA THR A 109 6.85 -4.21 -12.57
C THR A 109 6.53 -5.51 -13.30
N ASN A 110 7.54 -6.33 -13.59
CA ASN A 110 7.42 -7.66 -14.19
C ASN A 110 7.26 -8.79 -13.16
N TYR A 111 7.11 -8.48 -11.87
CA TYR A 111 6.91 -9.49 -10.84
C TYR A 111 5.55 -10.18 -11.05
N VAL A 112 5.60 -11.47 -11.38
CA VAL A 112 4.41 -12.28 -11.57
C VAL A 112 3.95 -12.83 -10.24
N CYS A 113 2.85 -12.30 -9.75
CA CYS A 113 2.21 -12.83 -8.56
C CYS A 113 1.46 -14.11 -8.83
N LYS A 114 1.35 -14.91 -7.78
CA LYS A 114 0.73 -16.23 -7.81
C LYS A 114 -0.29 -16.34 -6.71
N ASP A 115 -1.37 -17.05 -7.03
CA ASP A 115 -2.30 -17.60 -6.05
C ASP A 115 -2.15 -19.12 -6.16
N MET A 116 -1.40 -19.73 -5.23
CA MET A 116 -1.09 -21.16 -5.29
C MET A 116 -2.35 -22.03 -5.18
N ASN A 117 -3.28 -21.61 -4.31
CA ASN A 117 -4.61 -22.18 -4.22
C ASN A 117 -5.58 -21.07 -3.78
N SER A 118 -6.44 -20.62 -4.70
CA SER A 118 -7.40 -19.54 -4.44
C SER A 118 -8.33 -19.84 -3.27
N ASP A 119 -8.66 -21.12 -3.06
CA ASP A 119 -9.55 -21.56 -1.98
C ASP A 119 -8.86 -21.54 -0.62
N ASP A 120 -7.53 -21.71 -0.58
CA ASP A 120 -6.75 -21.59 0.64
C ASP A 120 -6.39 -20.13 0.95
N CYS A 121 -6.27 -19.28 -0.07
CA CYS A 121 -6.04 -17.85 0.14
C CYS A 121 -7.15 -17.18 0.95
N ALA A 122 -8.41 -17.57 0.75
CA ALA A 122 -9.52 -17.07 1.57
C ALA A 122 -9.41 -17.51 3.04
N LYS A 123 -8.99 -18.75 3.30
CA LYS A 123 -8.78 -19.26 4.67
C LYS A 123 -7.59 -18.57 5.34
N TRP A 124 -6.47 -18.47 4.64
CA TRP A 124 -5.27 -17.83 5.15
C TRP A 124 -5.49 -16.34 5.39
N ASP A 125 -6.23 -15.66 4.53
CA ASP A 125 -6.62 -14.26 4.76
C ASP A 125 -7.53 -14.11 5.98
N ALA A 126 -8.46 -15.04 6.22
CA ALA A 126 -9.23 -15.06 7.47
C ALA A 126 -8.35 -15.22 8.72
N ASP A 127 -7.23 -15.94 8.61
CA ASP A 127 -6.18 -16.03 9.65
C ASP A 127 -5.20 -14.83 9.64
N GLY A 128 -5.40 -13.87 8.76
CA GLY A 128 -4.63 -12.61 8.68
C GLY A 128 -3.42 -12.64 7.75
N PHE A 129 -3.27 -13.65 6.89
CA PHE A 129 -2.10 -13.84 6.01
C PHE A 129 -1.74 -12.60 5.19
N CYS A 130 -2.70 -11.94 4.54
CA CYS A 130 -2.41 -10.80 3.68
C CYS A 130 -1.79 -9.62 4.45
N ASN A 131 -2.12 -9.47 5.73
CA ASN A 131 -1.70 -8.33 6.56
C ASN A 131 -0.62 -8.67 7.61
N ASN A 132 -0.36 -9.96 7.86
CA ASN A 132 0.56 -10.39 8.90
C ASN A 132 2.04 -10.24 8.45
N THR A 133 2.79 -9.41 9.16
CA THR A 133 4.21 -9.14 8.91
C THR A 133 5.14 -10.27 9.34
N ALA A 134 4.66 -11.25 10.11
CA ALA A 134 5.40 -12.49 10.37
C ALA A 134 5.62 -13.30 9.08
N TYR A 135 4.73 -13.17 8.09
CA TYR A 135 4.97 -13.70 6.75
C TYR A 135 5.75 -12.70 5.91
N SER A 136 6.87 -13.18 5.35
CA SER A 136 7.65 -12.36 4.43
C SER A 136 6.77 -11.85 3.28
N ARG A 137 7.01 -10.63 2.83
CA ARG A 137 6.27 -10.03 1.71
C ARG A 137 6.32 -10.92 0.47
N LYS A 138 7.49 -11.50 0.19
CA LYS A 138 7.69 -12.45 -0.91
C LYS A 138 6.76 -13.65 -0.78
N MET A 139 6.64 -14.25 0.40
CA MET A 139 5.72 -15.36 0.64
C MET A 139 4.27 -14.94 0.37
N ARG A 140 3.86 -13.76 0.82
CA ARG A 140 2.51 -13.23 0.56
C ARG A 140 2.25 -13.02 -0.93
N LEU A 141 3.22 -12.48 -1.67
CA LEU A 141 3.14 -12.28 -3.13
C LEU A 141 3.15 -13.59 -3.93
N ASP A 142 3.90 -14.60 -3.47
CA ASP A 142 4.08 -15.88 -4.16
C ASP A 142 2.98 -16.90 -3.87
N GLN A 143 2.22 -16.72 -2.79
CA GLN A 143 1.19 -17.66 -2.40
C GLN A 143 -0.23 -17.15 -2.64
N CYS A 144 -0.49 -15.86 -2.39
CA CYS A 144 -1.83 -15.26 -2.54
C CYS A 144 -1.72 -13.81 -3.02
N GLY A 145 -0.73 -13.49 -3.86
CA GLY A 145 -0.41 -12.09 -4.18
C GLY A 145 -1.55 -11.35 -4.87
N LYS A 146 -2.29 -12.02 -5.77
CA LYS A 146 -3.43 -11.39 -6.46
C LYS A 146 -4.65 -11.37 -5.55
N TYR A 147 -4.91 -12.45 -4.80
CA TYR A 147 -5.98 -12.49 -3.80
C TYR A 147 -5.83 -11.37 -2.75
N CYS A 148 -4.62 -11.20 -2.21
CA CYS A 148 -4.28 -10.16 -1.24
C CYS A 148 -4.22 -8.75 -1.86
N LYS A 149 -4.49 -8.60 -3.17
CA LYS A 149 -4.42 -7.32 -3.90
C LYS A 149 -3.06 -6.62 -3.76
N MET A 150 -1.99 -7.40 -3.58
CA MET A 150 -0.59 -6.94 -3.52
C MET A 150 0.04 -6.86 -4.92
N CYS A 151 -0.75 -7.16 -5.95
CA CYS A 151 -0.39 -7.19 -7.36
C CYS A 151 -1.64 -7.12 -8.23
N THR A 152 -1.43 -6.65 -9.45
CA THR A 152 -2.37 -6.74 -10.58
C THR A 152 -1.98 -7.87 -11.52
#